data_AF-A0A285RLI5-F1
#
_entry.id   AF-A0A285RLI5-F1
#
_cell.length_a   1.000
_cell.length_b   1.000
_cell.length_c   1.000
_cell.angle_alpha   90.00
_cell.angle_beta   90.00
_cell.angle_gamma   90.00
#
_symmetry.space_group_name_H-M   'P 1'
#
loop_
_entity.id
_entity.type
_entity.pdbx_description
1 polymer ?
#
loop_
_entity_poly.entity_id
_entity_poly.type
_entity_poly.pdbx_seq_one_letter_code
_entity_poly.pdbx_strand_id
1 'polypeptide(L)' 'MTRITPFYVTEKSAAALLDMGVAEFRSHVEAGHLPRGQEIVPGTLRWDAEALRMIGRGDAIDGMGSVDW' A
#
# COMPACT_ATOMS: atom_id res chain seq x y z
N MET A 1 7.05 2.52 -23.97
CA MET A 1 6.13 1.51 -23.41
C MET A 1 5.28 2.19 -22.36
N THR A 2 3.97 2.28 -22.56
CA THR A 2 3.06 2.92 -21.59
C THR A 2 3.09 2.11 -20.30
N ARG A 3 3.57 2.73 -19.21
CA ARG A 3 3.70 2.09 -17.91
C ARG A 3 2.30 2.04 -17.29
N ILE A 4 1.61 0.91 -17.49
CA ILE A 4 0.31 0.67 -16.85
C ILE A 4 0.54 0.77 -15.34
N THR A 5 -0.14 1.70 -14.69
CA THR A 5 -0.13 1.79 -13.23
C THR A 5 -1.19 0.80 -12.74
N PRO A 6 -0.80 -0.30 -12.07
CA PRO A 6 -1.77 -1.24 -11.53
C PRO A 6 -2.54 -0.59 -10.37
N PHE A 7 -3.84 -0.83 -10.29
CA PHE A 7 -4.65 -0.46 -9.11
C PHE A 7 -4.19 -1.22 -7.86
N TYR A 8 -3.90 -2.51 -8.04
CA TYR A 8 -3.49 -3.41 -6.96
C TYR A 8 -2.10 -3.99 -7.19
N VAL A 9 -1.26 -3.93 -6.16
CA VAL A 9 0.13 -4.42 -6.17
C VAL A 9 0.33 -5.56 -5.18
N THR A 10 1.31 -6.43 -5.46
CA THR A 10 1.75 -7.46 -4.52
C THR A 10 2.54 -6.85 -3.37
N GLU A 11 2.72 -7.60 -2.28
CA GLU A 11 3.56 -7.19 -1.14
C GLU A 11 4.96 -6.74 -1.59
N LYS A 12 5.57 -7.50 -2.50
CA LYS A 12 6.88 -7.16 -3.07
C LYS A 12 6.89 -5.83 -3.81
N SER A 13 5.84 -5.57 -4.59
CA SER A 13 5.74 -4.33 -5.37
C SER A 13 5.38 -3.15 -4.48
N ALA A 14 4.57 -3.37 -3.44
CA ALA A 14 4.26 -2.38 -2.41
C ALA A 14 5.51 -1.93 -1.65
N ALA A 15 6.34 -2.89 -1.22
CA ALA A 15 7.62 -2.60 -0.59
C ALA A 15 8.55 -1.80 -1.52
N ALA A 16 8.63 -2.19 -2.80
CA ALA A 16 9.41 -1.46 -3.80
C ALA A 16 8.91 -0.04 -4.09
N LEU A 17 7.59 0.22 -3.97
CA LEU A 17 7.04 1.57 -4.13
C LEU A 17 7.49 2.52 -3.03
N LEU A 18 7.75 2.00 -1.83
CA LEU A 18 8.22 2.74 -0.67
C LEU A 18 9.75 2.63 -0.47
N ASP A 19 10.47 2.13 -1.48
CA ASP A 19 11.92 1.92 -1.48
C ASP A 19 12.43 1.11 -0.27
N MET A 20 11.68 0.09 0.16
CA MET A 20 12.02 -0.75 1.31
C MET A 20 12.00 -2.25 0.98
N GLY A 21 12.63 -3.03 1.86
CA GLY A 21 12.60 -4.49 1.79
C GLY A 21 11.20 -5.05 2.09
N VAL A 22 10.88 -6.24 1.57
CA VAL A 22 9.58 -6.90 1.82
C VAL A 22 9.38 -7.25 3.30
N ALA A 23 10.45 -7.67 3.98
CA ALA A 23 10.41 -7.96 5.41
C ALA A 23 10.15 -6.70 6.25
N GLU A 24 10.85 -5.61 5.94
CA GLU A 24 10.66 -4.29 6.56
C GLU A 24 9.22 -3.82 6.37
N PHE A 25 8.72 -3.86 5.12
CA PHE A 25 7.34 -3.51 4.79
C PHE A 25 6.34 -4.33 5.63
N ARG A 26 6.54 -5.65 5.71
CA ARG A 26 5.68 -6.52 6.52
C ARG A 26 5.72 -6.14 7.99
N SER A 27 6.89 -5.90 8.56
CA SER A 27 7.03 -5.46 9.96
C SER A 27 6.31 -4.14 10.21
N HIS A 28 6.34 -3.19 9.28
CA HIS A 28 5.59 -1.93 9.41
C HIS A 28 4.08 -2.11 9.26
N VAL A 29 3.61 -3.05 8.41
CA VAL A 29 2.20 -3.43 8.32
C VAL A 29 1.72 -4.10 9.60
N GLU A 30 2.52 -5.00 10.18
CA GLU A 30 2.21 -5.67 11.45
C GLU A 30 2.23 -4.70 12.63
N ALA A 31 3.16 -3.74 12.63
CA ALA A 31 3.24 -2.67 13.62
C ALA A 31 2.13 -1.60 13.47
N GLY A 32 1.36 -1.64 12.38
CA GLY A 32 0.23 -0.71 12.14
C GLY A 32 0.63 0.65 11.58
N HIS A 33 1.87 0.80 11.09
CA HIS A 33 2.33 2.03 10.42
C HIS A 33 1.91 2.08 8.95
N LEU A 34 1.68 0.93 8.32
CA LEU A 34 1.27 0.81 6.92
C LEU A 34 -0.07 0.07 6.80
N PRO A 35 -0.84 0.35 5.73
CA PRO A 35 -2.12 -0.31 5.51
C PRO A 35 -1.92 -1.81 5.29
N ARG A 36 -2.82 -2.60 5.88
CA ARG A 36 -2.87 -4.05 5.66
C ARG A 36 -3.33 -4.34 4.23
N GLY A 37 -2.83 -5.45 3.67
CA GLY A 37 -3.25 -5.90 2.35
C GLY A 37 -4.74 -6.23 2.37
N GLN A 38 -5.46 -5.82 1.32
CA GLN A 38 -6.85 -6.17 1.10
C GLN A 38 -6.92 -7.52 0.39
N GLU A 39 -7.75 -8.43 0.89
CA GLU A 39 -8.07 -9.66 0.18
C GLU A 39 -9.05 -9.34 -0.95
N ILE A 40 -8.57 -9.35 -2.18
CA ILE A 40 -9.41 -9.08 -3.36
C ILE A 40 -10.08 -10.34 -3.91
N VAL A 41 -9.47 -11.50 -3.64
CA VAL A 41 -9.98 -12.84 -3.92
C VAL A 41 -9.46 -13.77 -2.82
N PRO A 42 -10.16 -14.87 -2.50
CA PRO A 42 -9.77 -15.77 -1.41
C PRO A 42 -8.31 -16.19 -1.50
N GLY A 43 -7.52 -15.91 -0.47
CA GLY A 43 -6.10 -16.27 -0.40
C GLY A 43 -5.15 -15.37 -1.17
N THR A 44 -5.62 -14.27 -1.77
CA THR A 44 -4.75 -13.29 -2.44
C THR A 44 -4.89 -11.91 -1.83
N LEU A 45 -3.88 -11.54 -1.04
CA LEU A 45 -3.71 -10.20 -0.50
C LEU A 45 -3.05 -9.29 -1.53
N ARG A 46 -3.64 -8.10 -1.71
CA ARG A 46 -3.09 -7.03 -2.54
C ARG A 46 -3.19 -5.68 -1.82
N TRP A 47 -2.25 -4.82 -2.14
CA TRP A 47 -2.25 -3.45 -1.64
C TRP A 47 -2.68 -2.50 -2.73
N ASP A 48 -3.40 -1.46 -2.35
CA ASP A 48 -3.76 -0.39 -3.28
C ASP A 48 -2.52 0.46 -3.58
N ALA A 49 -2.18 0.60 -4.87
CA ALA A 49 -0.98 1.31 -5.29
C ALA A 49 -1.09 2.83 -5.12
N GLU A 50 -2.32 3.37 -5.18
CA GLU A 50 -2.56 4.80 -5.01
C GLU A 50 -2.47 5.19 -3.53
N ALA A 51 -3.04 4.39 -2.63
CA ALA A 51 -2.93 4.56 -1.18
C ALA A 51 -1.46 4.58 -0.72
N LEU A 52 -0.66 3.62 -1.21
CA LEU A 52 0.78 3.59 -0.91
C LEU A 52 1.53 4.80 -1.46
N ARG A 53 1.14 5.31 -2.64
CA ARG A 53 1.72 6.54 -3.19
C ARG A 53 1.34 7.77 -2.36
N MET A 54 0.11 7.87 -1.87
CA MET A 54 -0.32 8.98 -1.00
C MET A 54 0.50 9.00 0.30
N ILE A 55 0.71 7.82 0.90
CA ILE A 55 1.57 7.67 2.09
C ILE A 55 3.01 8.12 1.78
N GLY A 56 3.60 7.61 0.69
CA GLY A 56 4.98 7.94 0.30
C GLY A 56 5.18 9.42 -0.09
N ARG A 57 4.14 10.10 -0.55
CA ARG A 57 4.16 11.55 -0.84
C ARG A 57 4.01 12.42 0.41
N GLY A 58 3.66 11.84 1.57
CA GLY A 58 3.33 12.60 2.77
C GLY A 58 1.94 13.26 2.73
N ASP A 59 1.10 12.88 1.77
CA ASP A 59 -0.28 13.39 1.61
C ASP A 59 -1.24 12.79 2.66
N ALA A 60 -0.76 11.82 3.45
CA ALA A 60 -1.47 11.27 4.61
C ALA A 60 -1.67 12.29 5.75
N ILE A 61 -1.24 13.55 5.58
CA ILE A 61 -1.33 14.62 6.59
C ILE A 61 -1.91 15.91 5.98
N ASP A 62 -3.02 15.87 5.25
CA ASP A 62 -4.05 16.93 5.32
C ASP A 62 -5.30 16.52 4.54
N GLY A 63 -6.41 16.25 5.22
CA GLY A 63 -7.72 16.47 4.63
C GLY A 63 -8.31 15.43 3.65
N MET A 64 -8.38 14.15 4.03
CA MET A 64 -9.48 13.30 3.54
C MET A 64 -10.34 12.88 4.74
N GLY A 65 -11.32 13.75 5.03
CA GLY A 65 -12.41 13.42 5.94
C GLY A 65 -13.15 12.18 5.49
N SER A 66 -13.56 11.40 6.48
CA SER A 66 -14.58 10.36 6.37
C SER A 66 -14.28 9.22 5.40
N VAL A 67 -13.46 8.26 5.84
CA VAL A 67 -13.76 6.85 5.55
C VAL A 67 -14.10 6.17 6.86
N ASP A 68 -15.41 6.05 7.06
CA ASP A 68 -16.02 5.12 8.02
C ASP A 68 -15.63 3.70 7.57
N TRP A 69 -15.03 2.93 8.48
CA TRP A 69 -14.76 1.50 8.30
C TRP A 69 -15.80 0.68 9.06
#